data_AF-A0A915K6X9-F1
#
_entry.id   AF-A0A915K6X9-F1
#
_cell.length_a   1.000
_cell.length_b   1.000
_cell.length_c   1.000
_cell.angle_alpha   90.00
_cell.angle_beta   90.00
_cell.angle_gamma   90.00
#
_symmetry.space_group_name_H-M   'P 1'
#
loop_
_entity.id
_entity.type
_entity.pdbx_description
1 polymer ?
#
loop_
_entity_poly.entity_id
_entity_poly.type
_entity_poly.pdbx_seq_one_letter_code
_entity_poly.pdbx_strand_id
1 'polypeptide(L)'
;MKKMVKEIVALEKQYWILIDVPKQEPSESQMDFIVRILNCLDQRLQAASNTGAQQAKMTGIASLFAGSTQLSDRSKDALLLEQVKSKSTDELRKENTALQNEFYKLLRKYCGLKALATQMRIDFESTRLYPIIPRYSMLKHMIKSALRSPTFMEVCHEQDDF
;
A
#
# COMPACT_ATOMS: atom_id res chain seq x y z
N MET A 1 -17.86 8.86 -12.12
CA MET A 1 -16.87 8.09 -12.92
C MET A 1 -15.63 8.91 -13.28
N LYS A 2 -15.71 9.99 -14.08
CA LYS A 2 -14.54 10.86 -14.37
C LYS A 2 -13.86 11.44 -13.12
N LYS A 3 -14.64 11.84 -12.11
CA LYS A 3 -14.15 12.34 -10.81
C LYS A 3 -13.39 11.24 -10.03
N MET A 4 -14.00 10.06 -9.93
CA MET A 4 -13.43 8.87 -9.30
C MET A 4 -12.12 8.40 -9.96
N VAL A 5 -12.04 8.43 -11.29
CA VAL A 5 -10.80 8.14 -12.03
C VAL A 5 -9.73 9.20 -11.77
N LYS A 6 -10.10 10.50 -11.71
CA LYS A 6 -9.15 11.56 -11.37
C LYS A 6 -8.65 11.46 -9.92
N GLU A 7 -9.51 11.09 -8.99
CA GLU A 7 -9.16 10.83 -7.59
C GLU A 7 -8.23 9.61 -7.49
N ILE A 8 -8.51 8.52 -8.21
CA ILE A 8 -7.62 7.35 -8.30
C ILE A 8 -6.25 7.75 -8.87
N VAL A 9 -6.20 8.53 -9.96
CA VAL A 9 -4.93 9.01 -10.56
C VAL A 9 -4.20 10.00 -9.64
N ALA A 10 -4.92 10.80 -8.85
CA ALA A 10 -4.31 11.69 -7.86
C ALA A 10 -3.75 10.91 -6.67
N LEU A 11 -4.48 9.90 -6.17
CA LEU A 11 -4.00 8.95 -5.16
C LEU A 11 -2.80 8.14 -5.69
N GLU A 12 -2.84 7.72 -6.96
CA GLU A 12 -1.75 7.08 -7.70
C GLU A 12 -0.52 8.01 -7.85
N LYS A 13 -0.68 9.32 -7.79
CA LYS A 13 0.45 10.27 -7.87
C LYS A 13 0.94 10.74 -6.51
N GLN A 14 0.07 10.79 -5.50
CA GLN A 14 0.36 11.34 -4.18
C GLN A 14 0.74 10.28 -3.15
N TYR A 15 0.09 9.11 -3.16
CA TYR A 15 0.40 7.98 -2.26
C TYR A 15 1.28 6.92 -2.92
N TRP A 16 1.28 6.88 -4.26
CA TRP A 16 2.06 5.95 -5.07
C TRP A 16 3.33 6.63 -5.59
N ILE A 17 4.16 7.12 -4.67
CA ILE A 17 5.61 7.07 -4.87
C ILE A 17 5.96 5.58 -4.85
N LEU A 18 5.68 4.91 -5.97
CA LEU A 18 5.66 3.47 -6.15
C LEU A 18 6.91 2.86 -5.50
N ILE A 19 6.72 2.16 -4.39
CA ILE A 19 7.68 1.13 -4.01
C ILE A 19 7.54 0.14 -5.16
N ASP A 20 8.55 0.11 -6.02
CA ASP A 20 8.67 -1.00 -6.94
C ASP A 20 9.18 -2.15 -6.10
N VAL A 21 8.24 -2.77 -5.37
CA VAL A 21 8.49 -3.92 -4.51
C VAL A 21 9.16 -4.95 -5.41
N PRO A 22 10.45 -5.25 -5.17
CA PRO A 22 11.14 -6.26 -5.93
C PRO A 22 10.34 -7.57 -5.90
N LYS A 23 10.39 -8.32 -6.99
CA LYS A 23 9.82 -9.68 -6.96
C LYS A 23 10.64 -10.53 -6.00
N GLN A 24 9.96 -11.43 -5.28
CA GLN A 24 10.63 -12.45 -4.47
C GLN A 24 11.40 -13.39 -5.41
N GLU A 25 12.67 -13.62 -5.13
CA GLU A 25 13.46 -14.57 -5.91
C GLU A 25 13.11 -16.01 -5.47
N PRO A 26 13.10 -17.00 -6.39
CA PRO A 26 12.73 -18.38 -6.05
C PRO A 26 13.65 -19.02 -4.99
N SER A 27 14.89 -18.55 -4.88
CA SER A 27 15.90 -18.98 -3.90
C SER A 27 15.83 -18.23 -2.58
N GLU A 28 15.04 -17.16 -2.47
CA GLU A 28 15.00 -16.27 -1.32
C GLU A 28 13.98 -16.75 -0.27
N SER A 29 14.41 -16.82 0.99
CA SER A 29 13.49 -17.16 2.08
C SER A 29 12.48 -16.03 2.32
N GLN A 30 11.32 -16.36 2.90
CA GLN A 30 10.30 -15.35 3.22
C GLN A 30 10.87 -14.22 4.11
N MET A 31 11.76 -14.56 5.04
CA MET A 31 12.35 -13.57 5.95
C MET A 31 13.36 -12.66 5.25
N ASP A 32 14.21 -13.22 4.39
CA ASP A 32 15.17 -12.43 3.62
C ASP A 32 14.45 -11.45 2.69
N PHE A 33 13.35 -11.90 2.08
CA PHE A 33 12.49 -11.06 1.27
C PHE A 33 11.90 -9.90 2.06
N ILE A 34 11.31 -10.17 3.24
CA ILE A 34 10.74 -9.14 4.11
C ILE A 34 11.81 -8.11 4.49
N VAL A 35 12.99 -8.56 4.94
CA VAL A 35 14.10 -7.68 5.33
C VAL A 35 14.54 -6.79 4.17
N ARG A 36 14.64 -7.35 2.97
CA ARG A 36 14.96 -6.59 1.76
C ARG A 36 13.92 -5.51 1.47
N ILE A 37 12.63 -5.82 1.59
CA ILE A 37 11.56 -4.83 1.43
C ILE A 37 11.65 -3.74 2.51
N LEU A 38 11.83 -4.11 3.78
CA LEU A 38 11.96 -3.16 4.89
C LEU A 38 13.14 -2.21 4.68
N ASN A 39 14.29 -2.71 4.22
CA ASN A 39 15.45 -1.88 3.89
C ASN A 39 15.15 -0.92 2.72
N CYS A 40 14.45 -1.38 1.68
CA CYS A 40 14.02 -0.51 0.59
C CYS A 40 13.05 0.59 1.07
N LEU A 41 12.13 0.26 1.99
CA LEU A 41 11.19 1.21 2.59
C LEU A 41 11.93 2.25 3.41
N ASP A 42 12.85 1.83 4.27
CA ASP A 42 13.62 2.72 5.14
C ASP A 42 14.50 3.69 4.32
N GLN A 43 15.22 3.19 3.31
CA GLN A 43 15.99 4.03 2.39
C GLN A 43 15.13 5.08 1.67
N ARG A 44 13.90 4.72 1.29
CA ARG A 44 12.96 5.63 0.63
C ARG A 44 12.38 6.66 1.60
N LEU A 45 12.08 6.27 2.83
CA LEU A 45 11.63 7.17 3.90
C LEU A 45 12.73 8.19 4.25
N GLN A 46 13.98 7.72 4.37
CA GLN A 46 15.14 8.58 4.60
C GLN A 46 15.43 9.51 3.42
N ALA A 47 15.26 9.03 2.19
CA ALA A 47 15.38 9.89 1.00
C ALA A 47 14.32 10.99 1.02
N ALA A 48 13.07 10.67 1.41
CA ALA A 48 12.00 11.65 1.54
C ALA A 48 12.24 12.67 2.68
N SER A 49 12.90 12.27 3.78
CA SER A 49 13.26 13.18 4.87
C SER A 49 14.48 14.06 4.54
N ASN A 50 15.42 13.56 3.74
CA ASN A 50 16.67 14.26 3.42
C ASN A 50 16.52 15.26 2.26
N THR A 51 15.52 15.08 1.39
CA THR A 51 15.04 16.16 0.54
C THR A 51 14.19 17.11 1.38
N GLY A 52 14.76 18.23 1.83
CA GLY A 52 14.07 19.34 2.50
C GLY A 52 13.00 20.06 1.65
N ALA A 53 12.37 19.35 0.71
CA ALA A 53 11.41 19.87 -0.26
C ALA A 53 10.20 18.93 -0.41
N GLN A 54 9.67 18.42 0.71
CA GLN A 54 8.26 18.00 0.78
C GLN A 54 7.67 18.03 2.20
N GLN A 55 8.17 18.93 3.05
CA GLN A 55 7.25 19.85 3.73
C GLN A 55 6.62 20.77 2.67
N ALA A 56 5.91 20.19 1.70
CA ALA A 56 4.91 20.94 0.97
C ALA A 56 3.97 21.40 2.07
N LYS A 57 3.99 22.71 2.35
CA LYS A 57 3.07 23.40 3.25
C LYS A 57 1.72 22.70 3.18
N MET A 58 1.45 21.79 4.12
CA MET A 58 0.15 21.17 4.26
C MET A 58 -0.70 22.23 4.91
N THR A 59 -1.15 23.22 4.13
CA THR A 59 -2.09 24.22 4.58
C THR A 59 -3.50 23.63 4.44
N GLY A 60 -4.20 23.48 5.56
CA GLY A 60 -5.55 22.93 5.64
C GLY A 60 -5.66 21.70 6.55
N ILE A 61 -6.77 20.96 6.43
CA ILE A 61 -7.13 19.78 7.26
C ILE A 61 -6.02 18.70 7.26
N ALA A 62 -5.22 18.63 6.19
CA ALA A 62 -4.09 17.72 6.10
C ALA A 62 -3.01 18.00 7.17
N SER A 63 -2.75 19.27 7.53
CA SER A 63 -1.84 19.63 8.63
C SER A 63 -2.38 19.19 9.99
N LEU A 64 -3.69 19.28 10.19
CA LEU A 64 -4.34 18.80 11.41
C LEU A 64 -4.25 17.27 11.51
N PHE A 65 -4.33 16.56 10.39
CA PHE A 65 -4.14 15.11 10.35
C PHE A 65 -2.67 14.71 10.58
N ALA A 66 -1.71 15.41 9.95
CA ALA A 66 -0.28 15.17 10.19
C ALA A 66 0.15 15.51 11.62
N GLY A 67 -0.36 16.62 12.17
CA GLY A 67 -0.14 17.01 13.55
C GLY A 67 -0.77 16.04 14.55
N SER A 68 -1.99 15.57 14.29
CA SER A 68 -2.63 14.55 15.13
C SER A 68 -1.92 13.21 15.03
N THR A 69 -1.42 12.81 13.85
CA THR A 69 -0.62 11.58 13.70
C THR A 69 0.71 11.66 14.42
N GLN A 70 1.44 12.79 14.37
CA GLN A 70 2.75 12.88 15.05
C GLN A 70 2.64 12.95 16.59
N LEU A 71 1.58 13.56 17.12
CA LEU A 71 1.26 13.50 18.55
C LEU A 71 0.73 12.12 18.98
N SER A 72 -0.06 11.48 18.12
CA SER A 72 -0.48 10.08 18.25
C SER A 72 0.73 9.14 18.28
N ASP A 73 1.70 9.32 17.38
CA ASP A 73 2.85 8.44 17.21
C ASP A 73 3.73 8.49 18.46
N ARG A 74 4.04 9.67 19.00
CA ARG A 74 4.82 9.75 20.26
C ARG A 74 4.13 9.09 21.45
N SER A 75 2.81 9.20 21.55
CA SER A 75 2.03 8.59 22.63
C SER A 75 1.91 7.07 22.45
N LYS A 76 1.69 6.62 21.22
CA LYS A 76 1.66 5.20 20.84
C LYS A 76 3.03 4.55 20.98
N ASP A 77 4.10 5.22 20.59
CA ASP A 77 5.48 4.76 20.72
C ASP A 77 5.86 4.59 22.20
N ALA A 78 5.43 5.52 23.06
CA ALA A 78 5.65 5.41 24.50
C ALA A 78 4.90 4.22 25.13
N LEU A 79 3.63 4.01 24.75
CA LEU A 79 2.83 2.85 25.17
C LEU A 79 3.38 1.53 24.63
N LEU A 80 3.83 1.52 23.38
CA LEU A 80 4.41 0.36 22.73
C LEU A 80 5.76 0.00 23.38
N LEU A 81 6.56 1.00 23.75
CA LEU A 81 7.79 0.79 24.51
C LEU A 81 7.52 0.21 25.91
N GLU A 82 6.47 0.65 26.58
CA GLU A 82 6.06 0.10 27.88
C GLU A 82 5.58 -1.36 27.76
N GLN A 83 4.77 -1.66 26.74
CA GLN A 83 4.31 -3.02 26.42
C GLN A 83 5.46 -3.95 26.00
N VAL A 84 6.47 -3.44 25.31
CA VAL A 84 7.66 -4.22 24.95
C VAL A 84 8.52 -4.51 26.18
N LYS A 85 8.64 -3.57 27.11
CA LYS A 85 9.40 -3.75 28.36
C LYS A 85 8.77 -4.76 29.32
N SER A 86 7.45 -4.95 29.27
CA SER A 86 6.74 -5.91 30.12
C SER A 86 6.72 -7.33 29.58
N LYS A 87 7.08 -7.54 28.29
CA LYS A 87 7.10 -8.85 27.64
C LYS A 87 8.42 -9.59 27.86
N SER A 88 8.33 -10.91 27.99
CA SER A 88 9.51 -11.78 28.00
C SER A 88 10.18 -11.84 26.63
N THR A 89 11.48 -12.14 26.59
CA THR A 89 12.23 -12.31 25.34
C THR A 89 11.63 -13.36 24.41
N ASP A 90 11.04 -14.43 24.95
CA ASP A 90 10.36 -15.46 24.15
C ASP A 90 9.00 -14.99 23.59
N GLU A 91 8.29 -14.12 24.32
CA GLU A 91 7.03 -13.53 23.85
C GLU A 91 7.30 -12.55 22.72
N LEU A 92 8.35 -11.73 22.86
CA LEU A 92 8.79 -10.81 21.81
C LEU A 92 9.18 -11.56 20.53
N ARG A 93 9.84 -12.72 20.63
CA ARG A 93 10.18 -13.56 19.45
C ARG A 93 8.95 -14.11 18.74
N LYS A 94 7.96 -14.59 19.51
CA LYS A 94 6.70 -15.10 18.97
C LYS A 94 5.91 -13.99 18.25
N GLU A 95 5.80 -12.84 18.89
CA GLU A 95 5.13 -11.67 18.31
C GLU A 95 5.85 -11.17 17.06
N ASN A 96 7.18 -11.10 17.06
CA ASN A 96 7.95 -10.72 15.89
C ASN A 96 7.68 -11.65 14.70
N THR A 97 7.66 -12.97 14.95
CA THR A 97 7.33 -13.98 13.93
C THR A 97 5.90 -13.81 13.40
N ALA A 98 4.93 -13.50 14.28
CA ALA A 98 3.56 -13.23 13.90
C ALA A 98 3.45 -11.98 13.00
N LEU A 99 4.10 -10.88 13.39
CA LEU A 99 4.14 -9.63 12.62
C LEU A 99 4.81 -9.82 11.25
N GLN A 100 5.89 -10.60 11.18
CA GLN A 100 6.55 -10.93 9.90
C GLN A 100 5.60 -11.67 8.95
N ASN A 101 4.82 -12.63 9.47
CA ASN A 101 3.84 -13.36 8.67
C ASN A 101 2.69 -12.46 8.21
N GLU A 102 2.17 -11.58 9.07
CA GLU A 102 1.15 -10.61 8.70
C GLU A 102 1.65 -9.62 7.64
N PHE A 103 2.85 -9.09 7.85
CA PHE A 103 3.50 -8.20 6.88
C PHE A 103 3.65 -8.87 5.52
N TYR A 104 4.09 -10.13 5.47
CA TYR A 104 4.20 -10.87 4.21
C TYR A 104 2.85 -11.06 3.51
N LYS A 105 1.79 -11.42 4.26
CA LYS A 105 0.42 -11.52 3.72
C LYS A 105 -0.04 -10.19 3.13
N LEU A 106 0.17 -9.09 3.86
CA LEU A 106 -0.20 -7.74 3.42
C LEU A 106 0.59 -7.34 2.16
N LEU A 107 1.88 -7.63 2.13
CA LEU A 107 2.76 -7.35 0.99
C LEU A 107 2.30 -8.10 -0.26
N ARG A 108 1.91 -9.37 -0.13
CA ARG A 108 1.38 -10.18 -1.24
C ARG A 108 0.09 -9.57 -1.80
N LYS A 109 -0.84 -9.17 -0.93
CA LYS A 109 -2.09 -8.50 -1.32
C LYS A 109 -1.82 -7.18 -2.04
N TYR A 110 -0.93 -6.36 -1.50
CA TYR A 110 -0.50 -5.10 -2.11
C TYR A 110 0.06 -5.33 -3.52
N CYS A 111 0.99 -6.28 -3.69
CA CYS A 111 1.57 -6.60 -4.98
C CYS A 111 0.51 -7.07 -5.99
N GLY A 112 -0.45 -7.88 -5.54
CA GLY A 112 -1.57 -8.32 -6.35
C GLY A 112 -2.48 -7.17 -6.81
N LEU A 113 -2.88 -6.28 -5.90
CA LEU A 113 -3.68 -5.09 -6.23
C LEU A 113 -2.93 -4.17 -7.21
N LYS A 114 -1.63 -3.96 -6.99
CA LYS A 114 -0.77 -3.16 -7.87
C LYS A 114 -0.72 -3.76 -9.28
N ALA A 115 -0.58 -5.09 -9.39
CA ALA A 115 -0.61 -5.78 -10.67
C ALA A 115 -1.96 -5.61 -11.38
N LEU A 116 -3.07 -5.79 -10.66
CA LEU A 116 -4.42 -5.59 -11.20
C LEU A 116 -4.64 -4.17 -11.71
N ALA A 117 -4.26 -3.15 -10.92
CA ALA A 117 -4.37 -1.75 -11.29
C ALA A 117 -3.47 -1.40 -12.50
N THR A 118 -2.25 -1.96 -12.54
CA THR A 118 -1.35 -1.79 -13.68
C THR A 118 -1.95 -2.38 -14.96
N GLN A 119 -2.53 -3.58 -14.87
CA GLN A 119 -3.21 -4.22 -16.00
C GLN A 119 -4.42 -3.39 -16.46
N MET A 120 -5.26 -2.93 -15.54
CA MET A 120 -6.39 -2.05 -15.86
C MET A 120 -5.95 -0.77 -16.56
N ARG A 121 -4.82 -0.18 -16.15
CA ARG A 121 -4.26 1.02 -16.80
C ARG A 121 -3.83 0.72 -18.24
N ILE A 122 -3.12 -0.39 -18.46
CA ILE A 122 -2.68 -0.83 -19.80
C ILE A 122 -3.90 -1.06 -20.70
N ASP A 123 -4.87 -1.83 -20.22
CA ASP A 123 -6.10 -2.12 -20.94
C ASP A 123 -6.88 -0.83 -21.24
N PHE A 124 -6.95 0.10 -20.29
CA PHE A 124 -7.61 1.39 -20.47
C PHE A 124 -6.98 2.20 -21.60
N GLU A 125 -5.65 2.27 -21.64
CA GLU A 125 -4.92 2.97 -22.72
C GLU A 125 -5.22 2.33 -24.08
N SER A 126 -5.28 1.00 -24.16
CA SER A 126 -5.65 0.31 -25.41
C SER A 126 -7.07 0.64 -25.89
N THR A 127 -8.01 0.90 -24.96
CA THR A 127 -9.40 1.27 -25.32
C THR A 127 -9.52 2.65 -25.95
N ARG A 128 -8.50 3.51 -25.84
CA ARG A 128 -8.58 4.91 -26.32
C ARG A 128 -8.68 5.03 -27.84
N LEU A 129 -8.27 3.99 -28.56
CA LEU A 129 -8.34 3.90 -30.02
C LEU A 129 -9.76 3.68 -30.54
N TYR A 130 -10.71 3.29 -29.68
CA TYR A 130 -12.06 2.91 -30.07
C TYR A 130 -13.07 4.06 -29.90
N PRO A 131 -14.08 4.16 -30.79
CA PRO A 131 -15.22 5.06 -30.65
C PRO A 131 -16.03 4.82 -29.36
N ILE A 132 -16.84 5.80 -28.94
CA ILE A 132 -17.51 5.83 -27.62
C ILE A 132 -18.32 4.56 -27.33
N ILE A 133 -19.08 4.05 -28.31
CA ILE A 133 -19.99 2.91 -28.12
C ILE A 133 -19.24 1.59 -27.81
N PRO A 134 -18.31 1.10 -28.68
CA PRO A 134 -17.53 -0.09 -28.37
C PRO A 134 -16.58 0.10 -27.18
N ARG A 135 -16.09 1.32 -26.98
CA ARG A 135 -15.26 1.66 -25.81
C ARG A 135 -16.01 1.47 -24.50
N TYR A 136 -17.29 1.84 -24.44
CA TYR A 136 -18.10 1.66 -23.23
C TYR A 136 -18.22 0.19 -22.82
N SER A 137 -18.44 -0.73 -23.77
CA SER A 137 -18.51 -2.16 -23.46
C SER A 137 -17.19 -2.71 -22.93
N MET A 138 -16.05 -2.28 -23.49
CA MET A 138 -14.73 -2.68 -23.01
C MET A 138 -14.46 -2.16 -21.59
N LEU A 139 -14.71 -0.86 -21.35
CA LEU A 139 -14.52 -0.27 -20.02
C LEU A 139 -15.43 -0.94 -18.97
N LYS A 140 -16.68 -1.21 -19.32
CA LYS A 140 -17.63 -1.93 -18.45
C LYS A 140 -17.14 -3.33 -18.14
N HIS A 141 -16.58 -4.04 -19.12
CA HIS A 141 -16.00 -5.37 -18.91
C HIS A 141 -14.78 -5.30 -17.99
N MET A 142 -13.86 -4.37 -18.21
CA MET A 142 -12.68 -4.18 -17.36
C MET A 142 -13.03 -3.95 -15.90
N ILE A 143 -13.98 -3.04 -15.63
CA ILE A 143 -14.45 -2.76 -14.25
C ILE A 143 -15.04 -4.03 -13.64
N LYS A 144 -15.91 -4.74 -14.38
CA LYS A 144 -16.53 -5.99 -13.89
C LYS A 144 -15.51 -7.10 -13.66
N SER A 145 -14.45 -7.16 -14.47
CA SER A 145 -13.37 -8.14 -14.33
C SER A 145 -12.54 -7.84 -13.08
N ALA A 146 -12.18 -6.57 -12.86
CA ALA A 146 -11.44 -6.14 -11.68
C ALA A 146 -12.20 -6.43 -10.38
N LEU A 147 -13.51 -6.13 -10.33
CA LEU A 147 -14.36 -6.40 -9.17
C LEU A 147 -14.54 -7.89 -8.85
N ARG A 148 -14.30 -8.78 -9.83
CA ARG A 148 -14.36 -10.24 -9.66
C ARG A 148 -12.99 -10.88 -9.52
N SER A 149 -11.92 -10.08 -9.54
CA SER A 149 -10.57 -10.60 -9.36
C SER A 149 -10.46 -11.21 -7.96
N PRO A 150 -9.94 -12.44 -7.81
CA PRO A 150 -9.78 -13.07 -6.50
C PRO A 150 -8.94 -12.20 -5.56
N THR A 151 -7.89 -11.56 -6.10
CA THR A 151 -7.04 -10.64 -5.35
C THR A 151 -7.79 -9.42 -4.81
N PHE A 152 -8.80 -8.93 -5.54
CA PHE A 152 -9.62 -7.81 -5.09
C PHE A 152 -10.66 -8.26 -4.07
N MET A 153 -11.31 -9.41 -4.30
CA MET A 153 -12.28 -9.99 -3.36
C MET A 153 -11.64 -10.34 -2.01
N GLU A 154 -10.44 -10.91 -2.00
CA GLU A 154 -9.67 -11.21 -0.78
C GLU A 154 -9.47 -9.97 0.10
N VAL A 155 -9.20 -8.81 -0.49
CA VAL A 155 -9.00 -7.55 0.26
C VAL A 155 -10.32 -6.95 0.73
N CYS A 156 -11.40 -7.09 -0.05
CA CYS A 156 -12.71 -6.56 0.33
C CYS A 156 -13.35 -7.38 1.47
N HIS A 157 -13.20 -8.70 1.47
CA HIS A 157 -13.85 -9.56 2.47
C HIS A 157 -13.20 -9.52 3.86
N GLU A 158 -11.95 -9.09 3.98
CA GLU A 158 -11.28 -8.94 5.29
C GLU A 158 -11.68 -7.67 6.06
N GLN A 159 -12.35 -6.69 5.41
CA GLN A 159 -12.81 -5.48 6.10
C GLN A 159 -14.11 -5.68 6.88
N ASP A 160 -14.82 -6.79 6.65
CA ASP A 160 -16.08 -7.12 7.31
C ASP A 160 -15.89 -7.92 8.62
N ASP A 161 -14.66 -8.28 8.97
CA ASP A 161 -14.30 -9.09 10.15
C ASP A 161 -13.87 -8.26 11.39
N PHE A 162 -14.06 -6.93 11.38
CA PHE A 162 -13.77 -6.02 12.50
C PHE A 162 -15.01 -5.31 13.05
#